data_AF-R4KD31-F1
#
_entry.id   AF-R4KD31-F1
#
_cell.length_a   1.000
_cell.length_b   1.000
_cell.length_c   1.000
_cell.angle_alpha   90.00
_cell.angle_beta   90.00
_cell.angle_gamma   90.00
#
_symmetry.space_group_name_H-M   'P 1'
#
loop_
_entity.id
_entity.type
_entity.pdbx_description
1 polymer ?
#
loop_
_entity_poly.entity_id
_entity_poly.type
_entity_poly.pdbx_seq_one_letter_code
_entity_poly.pdbx_strand_id
1 'polypeptide(L)'
;MSDFNPHDFDKILNNIKHKISTFVECDTVKPIESNLNTKSMMFKPINNIKKDGMIIVGEDKGSIAVDISGADNAVRSFILRNQYDIDGINNIIIWFKENYALKESLIK
;
A
#
# COMPACT_ATOMS: atom_id res chain seq x y z
N MET A 1 0.32 25.55 2.04
CA MET A 1 0.18 24.59 3.16
C MET A 1 -0.28 23.29 2.53
N SER A 2 0.15 22.13 3.06
CA SER A 2 -0.37 20.84 2.62
C SER A 2 -1.87 20.78 2.94
N ASP A 3 -2.69 20.37 1.97
CA ASP A 3 -4.12 20.15 2.15
C ASP A 3 -4.42 18.77 2.77
N PHE A 4 -3.39 17.95 3.03
CA PHE A 4 -3.53 16.58 3.52
C PHE A 4 -3.08 16.43 4.96
N ASN A 5 -3.91 15.77 5.77
CA ASN A 5 -3.58 15.46 7.14
C ASN A 5 -2.86 14.09 7.20
N PRO A 6 -1.79 13.92 8.00
CA PRO A 6 -1.19 12.60 8.22
C PRO A 6 -2.19 11.49 8.63
N HIS A 7 -3.31 11.86 9.25
CA HIS A 7 -4.42 10.97 9.57
C HIS A 7 -5.13 10.39 8.33
N ASP A 8 -5.13 11.12 7.21
CA ASP A 8 -5.65 10.63 5.92
C ASP A 8 -4.80 9.49 5.37
N PHE A 9 -3.47 9.53 5.58
CA PHE A 9 -2.57 8.45 5.19
C PHE A 9 -2.80 7.19 6.03
N ASP A 10 -3.06 7.34 7.34
CA ASP A 10 -3.43 6.22 8.20
C ASP A 10 -4.73 5.57 7.73
N LYS A 11 -5.74 6.34 7.33
CA LYS A 11 -7.00 5.81 6.77
C LYS A 11 -6.77 5.04 5.48
N ILE A 12 -5.96 5.57 4.56
CA ILE A 12 -5.63 4.91 3.29
C ILE A 12 -4.94 3.56 3.55
N LEU A 13 -3.89 3.55 4.37
CA LEU A 13 -3.16 2.33 4.69
C LEU A 13 -4.03 1.29 5.39
N ASN A 14 -4.87 1.69 6.34
CA ASN A 14 -5.79 0.78 7.03
C ASN A 14 -6.88 0.23 6.09
N ASN A 15 -7.37 1.03 5.14
CA ASN A 15 -8.33 0.58 4.14
C ASN A 15 -7.69 -0.46 3.20
N ILE A 16 -6.47 -0.20 2.72
CA ILE A 16 -5.70 -1.15 1.92
C ILE A 16 -5.48 -2.45 2.70
N LYS A 17 -4.97 -2.34 3.95
CA LYS A 17 -4.75 -3.47 4.87
C LYS A 17 -5.99 -4.34 5.01
N HIS A 18 -7.15 -3.73 5.28
CA HIS A 18 -8.39 -4.47 5.44
C HIS A 18 -8.75 -5.26 4.18
N LYS A 19 -8.63 -4.64 3.00
CA LYS A 19 -9.00 -5.23 1.71
C LYS A 19 -8.05 -6.32 1.20
N ILE A 20 -6.79 -6.35 1.63
CA ILE A 20 -5.80 -7.37 1.22
C ILE A 20 -5.54 -8.44 2.28
N SER A 21 -6.16 -8.31 3.47
CA SER A 21 -5.89 -9.14 4.66
C SER A 21 -6.12 -10.65 4.47
N THR A 22 -6.87 -11.05 3.44
CA THR A 22 -7.14 -12.47 3.16
C THR A 22 -5.99 -13.20 2.45
N PHE A 23 -5.02 -12.46 1.89
CA PHE A 23 -3.89 -13.06 1.16
C PHE A 23 -2.53 -12.39 1.48
N VAL A 24 -2.54 -11.28 2.23
CA VAL A 24 -1.35 -10.56 2.68
C VAL A 24 -1.51 -10.15 4.15
N GLU A 25 -0.52 -10.49 4.97
CA GLU A 25 -0.37 -9.96 6.33
C GLU A 25 0.28 -8.58 6.27
N CYS A 26 -0.23 -7.63 7.05
CA CYS A 26 0.32 -6.28 7.11
C CYS A 26 0.64 -5.89 8.55
N ASP A 27 1.79 -5.25 8.72
CA ASP A 27 2.24 -4.72 10.00
C ASP A 27 1.39 -3.52 10.46
N THR A 28 1.76 -2.94 11.59
CA THR A 28 1.23 -1.64 12.04
C THR A 28 1.72 -0.52 11.13
N VAL A 29 0.84 0.46 10.87
CA VAL A 29 1.22 1.70 10.19
C VAL A 29 2.22 2.49 11.05
N LYS A 30 3.31 2.95 10.46
CA LYS A 30 4.36 3.72 11.14
C LYS A 30 4.74 4.95 10.32
N PRO A 31 5.15 6.07 10.95
CA PRO A 31 5.81 7.15 10.24
C PRO A 31 7.18 6.69 9.73
N ILE A 32 7.63 7.25 8.61
CA ILE A 32 9.04 7.11 8.18
C ILE A 32 9.82 8.22 8.88
N GLU A 33 10.85 7.87 9.65
CA GLU A 33 11.57 8.73 10.62
C GLU A 33 12.33 9.94 10.04
N SER A 34 12.02 10.38 8.82
CA SER A 34 12.59 11.58 8.21
C SER A 34 11.57 12.47 7.48
N ASN A 35 10.28 12.09 7.47
CA ASN A 35 9.23 12.86 6.80
C ASN A 35 7.88 12.69 7.51
N LEU A 36 7.43 13.74 8.22
CA LEU A 36 6.14 13.78 8.92
C LEU A 36 4.93 13.65 7.98
N ASN A 37 5.12 13.86 6.68
CA ASN A 37 4.10 13.76 5.64
C ASN A 37 4.16 12.42 4.90
N THR A 38 4.72 11.39 5.53
CA THR A 38 4.71 10.03 4.99
C THR A 38 4.39 9.00 6.07
N LYS A 39 3.63 7.98 5.70
CA LYS A 39 3.36 6.79 6.51
C LYS A 39 3.72 5.56 5.70
N SER A 40 4.16 4.51 6.38
CA SER A 40 4.46 3.24 5.76
C SER A 40 3.84 2.07 6.50
N MET A 41 3.73 0.96 5.79
CA MET A 41 3.26 -0.32 6.30
C MET A 41 4.01 -1.44 5.57
N MET A 42 4.67 -2.32 6.33
CA MET A 42 5.23 -3.54 5.78
C MET A 42 4.12 -4.55 5.49
N PHE A 43 4.31 -5.34 4.45
CA PHE A 43 3.39 -6.40 4.09
C PHE A 43 4.14 -7.68 3.72
N LYS A 44 3.51 -8.81 3.97
CA LYS A 44 4.06 -10.15 3.71
C LYS A 44 2.96 -11.08 3.19
N PRO A 45 3.14 -11.73 2.04
CA PRO A 45 2.17 -12.69 1.54
C PRO A 45 2.08 -13.90 2.49
N ILE A 46 0.86 -14.31 2.83
CA ILE A 46 0.62 -15.41 3.78
C ILE A 46 1.31 -16.69 3.33
N ASN A 47 1.23 -16.99 2.03
CA ASN A 47 1.71 -18.24 1.45
C ASN A 47 3.09 -18.11 0.76
N ASN A 48 3.77 -16.95 0.85
CA ASN A 48 5.11 -16.78 0.31
C ASN A 48 5.92 -15.70 1.05
N ILE A 49 6.69 -16.14 2.05
CA ILE A 49 7.49 -15.28 2.94
C ILE A 49 8.60 -14.51 2.18
N LYS A 50 9.04 -15.00 1.01
CA LYS A 50 10.15 -14.40 0.25
C LYS A 50 9.75 -13.18 -0.59
N LYS A 51 8.50 -12.74 -0.47
CA LYS A 51 7.92 -11.64 -1.25
C LYS A 51 7.33 -10.55 -0.36
N ASP A 52 8.02 -10.27 0.73
CA ASP A 52 7.71 -9.11 1.56
C ASP A 52 7.88 -7.81 0.77
N GLY A 53 7.30 -6.76 1.32
CA GLY A 53 7.35 -5.45 0.72
C GLY A 53 6.87 -4.37 1.66
N MET A 54 6.81 -3.16 1.13
CA MET A 54 6.42 -1.97 1.86
C MET A 54 5.44 -1.16 1.03
N ILE A 55 4.41 -0.65 1.68
CA ILE A 55 3.52 0.38 1.15
C ILE A 55 3.93 1.68 1.82
N ILE A 56 4.14 2.74 1.05
CA ILE A 56 4.45 4.09 1.51
C ILE A 56 3.36 5.00 0.96
N VAL A 57 2.78 5.83 1.82
CA VAL A 57 1.79 6.84 1.45
C VAL A 57 2.33 8.19 1.88
N GLY A 58 2.29 9.17 0.99
CA GLY A 58 2.66 10.54 1.29
C GLY A 58 2.02 11.53 0.35
N GLU A 59 2.31 12.81 0.54
CA GLU A 59 1.90 13.85 -0.40
C GLU A 59 3.00 14.12 -1.42
N ASP A 60 2.61 14.20 -2.70
CA ASP A 60 3.42 14.77 -3.77
C ASP A 60 2.62 15.86 -4.50
N LYS A 61 3.10 17.10 -4.44
CA LYS A 61 2.56 18.28 -5.17
C LYS A 61 1.03 18.45 -5.08
N GLY A 62 0.45 18.27 -3.88
CA GLY A 62 -1.00 18.43 -3.69
C GLY A 62 -1.82 17.23 -4.15
N SER A 63 -1.22 16.05 -4.28
CA SER A 63 -1.89 14.76 -4.45
C SER A 63 -1.33 13.73 -3.48
N ILE A 64 -2.07 12.66 -3.22
CA ILE A 64 -1.56 11.58 -2.36
C ILE A 64 -0.89 10.53 -3.24
N ALA A 65 0.42 10.35 -3.05
CA ALA A 65 1.18 9.28 -3.68
C ALA A 65 1.18 8.03 -2.81
N VAL A 66 0.98 6.87 -3.43
CA VAL A 66 1.09 5.56 -2.82
C VAL A 66 2.13 4.75 -3.60
N ASP A 67 3.28 4.52 -2.98
CA ASP A 67 4.36 3.71 -3.53
C ASP A 67 4.38 2.33 -2.88
N ILE A 68 4.55 1.30 -3.69
CA ILE A 68 4.62 -0.09 -3.24
C ILE A 68 5.91 -0.69 -3.74
N SER A 69 6.79 -1.09 -2.82
CA SER A 69 8.02 -1.82 -3.13
C SER A 69 7.85 -3.29 -2.75
N GLY A 70 8.00 -4.21 -3.71
CA GLY A 70 8.08 -5.65 -3.44
C GLY A 70 9.52 -6.16 -3.43
N ALA A 71 9.73 -7.39 -2.92
CA ALA A 71 11.03 -8.05 -2.80
C ALA A 71 11.82 -8.18 -4.12
N ASP A 72 11.16 -8.17 -5.28
CA ASP A 72 11.80 -8.26 -6.60
C ASP A 72 12.38 -6.90 -7.09
N ASN A 73 12.58 -5.92 -6.19
CA ASN A 73 12.87 -4.51 -6.49
C ASN A 73 11.83 -3.84 -7.41
N ALA A 74 10.65 -4.44 -7.55
CA ALA A 74 9.54 -3.87 -8.29
C ALA A 74 8.93 -2.73 -7.45
N VAL A 75 8.96 -1.52 -8.00
CA VAL A 75 8.26 -0.36 -7.43
C VAL A 75 7.05 -0.05 -8.28
N ARG A 76 5.88 0.05 -7.65
CA ARG A 76 4.65 0.48 -8.28
C ARG A 76 4.10 1.70 -7.56
N SER A 77 3.83 2.75 -8.31
CA SER A 77 3.29 4.01 -7.78
C SER A 77 1.85 4.22 -8.24
N PHE A 78 1.04 4.78 -7.36
CA PHE A 78 -0.33 5.19 -7.61
C PHE A 78 -0.52 6.61 -7.10
N ILE A 79 -1.37 7.39 -7.78
CA ILE A 79 -1.75 8.73 -7.33
C ILE A 79 -3.24 8.68 -6.99
N LEU A 80 -3.58 9.08 -5.77
CA LEU A 80 -4.94 9.24 -5.30
C LEU A 80 -5.28 10.72 -5.26
N ARG A 81 -6.51 11.06 -5.68
CA ARG A 81 -7.02 12.43 -5.62
C ARG A 81 -7.21 12.91 -4.18
N ASN A 82 -7.62 12.00 -3.29
CA ASN A 82 -7.81 12.21 -1.86
C ASN A 82 -7.99 10.85 -1.15
N GLN A 83 -8.24 10.87 0.17
CA GLN A 83 -8.43 9.68 1.00
C GLN A 83 -9.71 8.87 0.73
N TYR A 84 -10.63 9.42 -0.07
CA TYR A 84 -11.88 8.80 -0.47
C TYR A 84 -11.88 8.37 -1.94
N ASP A 85 -10.72 8.35 -2.61
CA ASP A 85 -10.58 7.93 -4.01
C ASP A 85 -10.77 6.40 -4.13
N ILE A 86 -12.03 5.97 -4.19
CA ILE A 86 -12.43 4.55 -4.23
C ILE A 86 -11.80 3.83 -5.42
N ASP A 87 -11.77 4.48 -6.59
CA ASP A 87 -11.22 3.89 -7.82
C ASP A 87 -9.71 3.72 -7.71
N GLY A 88 -9.01 4.75 -7.20
CA GLY A 88 -7.58 4.68 -6.93
C GLY A 88 -7.23 3.56 -5.94
N ILE A 89 -7.99 3.44 -4.85
CA ILE A 89 -7.81 2.34 -3.89
C ILE A 89 -8.08 0.99 -4.55
N ASN A 90 -9.16 0.83 -5.33
CA ASN A 90 -9.47 -0.42 -6.00
C ASN A 90 -8.36 -0.84 -6.98
N ASN A 91 -7.75 0.10 -7.68
CA ASN A 91 -6.60 -0.18 -8.56
C ASN A 91 -5.40 -0.74 -7.79
N ILE A 92 -5.12 -0.20 -6.59
CA ILE A 92 -4.09 -0.75 -5.70
C ILE A 92 -4.44 -2.20 -5.29
N ILE A 93 -5.70 -2.45 -4.91
CA ILE A 93 -6.14 -3.80 -4.51
C ILE A 93 -6.05 -4.80 -5.67
N ILE A 94 -6.42 -4.39 -6.88
CA ILE A 94 -6.32 -5.24 -8.08
C ILE A 94 -4.86 -5.64 -8.31
N TRP A 95 -3.93 -4.69 -8.25
CA TRP A 95 -2.50 -4.99 -8.37
C TRP A 95 -2.05 -6.00 -7.30
N PHE A 96 -2.49 -5.84 -6.05
CA PHE A 96 -2.20 -6.80 -4.98
C PHE A 96 -2.74 -8.21 -5.29
N LYS A 97 -3.97 -8.30 -5.79
CA LYS A 97 -4.58 -9.59 -6.18
C LYS A 97 -3.81 -10.27 -7.31
N GLU A 98 -3.42 -9.52 -8.32
CA GLU A 98 -2.66 -10.04 -9.47
C GLU A 98 -1.29 -10.58 -9.08
N ASN A 99 -0.61 -9.92 -8.14
CA ASN A 99 0.75 -10.25 -7.76
C ASN A 99 0.86 -11.28 -6.62
N TYR A 100 -0.13 -11.32 -5.73
CA TYR A 100 -0.06 -12.08 -4.49
C TYR A 100 -1.21 -13.05 -4.25
N ALA A 101 -2.41 -12.81 -4.79
CA ALA A 101 -3.54 -13.74 -4.66
C ALA A 101 -3.55 -14.81 -5.77
N LEU A 102 -3.27 -14.43 -7.03
CA LEU A 102 -3.41 -15.32 -8.19
C LEU A 102 -2.23 -16.28 -8.40
N LYS A 103 -1.04 -15.99 -7.87
CA LYS A 103 0.14 -16.88 -8.04
C LYS A 103 0.00 -18.23 -7.34
N GLU A 104 -1.03 -18.44 -6.51
CA GLU A 104 -1.39 -19.75 -5.96
C GLU A 104 -2.03 -20.69 -6.99
N SER A 105 -2.67 -20.17 -8.04
CA SER A 105 -3.40 -21.01 -8.99
C SER A 105 -2.48 -21.73 -10.01
N LEU A 106 -1.22 -21.33 -10.12
CA LEU A 106 -0.28 -21.85 -11.12
C LEU A 106 0.73 -22.85 -10.53
N ILE A 107 0.67 -23.11 -9.22
CA ILE A 107 1.47 -24.11 -8.53
C ILE A 107 0.50 -25.17 -7.98
N LYS A 108 -0.07 -25.97 -8.89
CA LYS A 108 -0.73 -27.23 -8.56
C LYS A 108 -0.17 -28.33 -9.45
#